data_AF-A0A2G8PAI0-F1
#
_entry.id   AF-A0A2G8PAI0-F1
#
_cell.length_a   1.000
_cell.length_b   1.000
_cell.length_c   1.000
_cell.angle_alpha   90.00
_cell.angle_beta   90.00
_cell.angle_gamma   90.00
#
_symmetry.space_group_name_H-M   'P 1'
#
loop_
_entity.id
_entity.type
_entity.pdbx_description
1 polymer ?
#
loop_
_entity_poly.entity_id
_entity_poly.type
_entity_poly.pdbx_seq_one_letter_code
_entity_poly.pdbx_strand_id
1 'polypeptide(L)'
;SPYLDLQLVAFPQDGYYRSPGAVQLLEKALDLGVEVVGGIPHFERTMAEGAASVRALCEIAAARGLRVDLHCDETDDPLSRHVETLAYETLRLGLQGRVTASHLTSMHSMDNAYVSKLIPLMAEAELGVVANPLVNLVLQGRQDTYPKRRGLTRVPELMAAGLTVAFGQDCVMDPWYPLGSGNMLEVAHMGIHAAQLTGYEQMRQCFLAVTENPARILGLEGYGLEPGCYADLVVLQAADAVEAIRLQPACLYVFRRGRLIAQTPPVVAQLHLPGRPAQVDFTRQL
;
A
#
# COMPACT_ATOMS: atom_id res chain seq x y z
N SER A 1 6.86 2.86 -20.14
CA SER A 1 8.34 2.80 -20.20
C SER A 1 8.77 1.36 -20.51
N PRO A 2 9.95 1.08 -21.13
CA PRO A 2 10.37 -0.31 -21.34
C PRO A 2 10.68 -1.09 -20.06
N TYR A 3 10.82 -0.41 -18.91
CA TYR A 3 11.26 -1.02 -17.64
C TYR A 3 10.27 -0.87 -16.47
N LEU A 4 9.19 -0.10 -16.63
CA LEU A 4 8.20 0.16 -15.58
C LEU A 4 6.82 0.49 -16.18
N ASP A 5 5.78 -0.03 -15.56
CA ASP A 5 4.39 0.45 -15.70
C ASP A 5 4.13 1.45 -14.56
N LEU A 6 3.77 2.68 -14.91
CA LEU A 6 3.58 3.78 -13.95
C LEU A 6 2.14 4.28 -14.06
N GLN A 7 1.39 4.20 -12.96
CA GLN A 7 0.10 4.85 -12.81
C GLN A 7 0.29 6.16 -12.04
N LEU A 8 -0.36 7.22 -12.51
CA LEU A 8 -0.40 8.52 -11.85
C LEU A 8 -1.76 8.70 -11.18
N VAL A 9 -1.77 9.32 -9.99
CA VAL A 9 -2.98 9.68 -9.27
C VAL A 9 -3.14 11.20 -9.28
N ALA A 10 -4.31 11.69 -9.70
CA ALA A 10 -4.64 13.10 -9.63
C ALA A 10 -4.97 13.44 -8.18
N PHE A 11 -3.97 13.84 -7.39
CA PHE A 11 -4.07 13.98 -5.95
C PHE A 11 -4.19 15.44 -5.49
N PRO A 12 -5.38 15.91 -5.06
CA PRO A 12 -5.57 17.26 -4.53
C PRO A 12 -5.07 17.33 -3.07
N GLN A 13 -3.75 17.38 -2.88
CA GLN A 13 -3.06 17.35 -1.57
C GLN A 13 -3.63 18.34 -0.53
N ASP A 14 -4.01 19.54 -0.96
CA ASP A 14 -4.52 20.60 -0.07
C ASP A 14 -6.05 20.56 0.12
N GLY A 15 -6.70 19.47 -0.31
CA GLY A 15 -8.14 19.24 -0.27
C GLY A 15 -8.87 19.69 -1.54
N TYR A 16 -9.84 18.89 -1.96
CA TYR A 16 -10.63 19.08 -3.18
C TYR A 16 -11.58 20.28 -3.09
N TYR A 17 -12.23 20.47 -1.93
CA TYR A 17 -13.07 21.64 -1.68
C TYR A 17 -12.37 22.73 -0.85
N ARG A 18 -11.34 22.35 -0.08
CA ARG A 18 -10.57 23.28 0.73
C ARG A 18 -9.69 24.24 -0.08
N SER A 19 -9.04 23.76 -1.14
CA SER A 19 -8.06 24.55 -1.88
C SER A 19 -8.68 25.25 -3.10
N PRO A 20 -8.55 26.58 -3.25
CA PRO A 20 -9.07 27.31 -4.40
C PRO A 20 -8.51 26.78 -5.72
N GLY A 21 -9.40 26.41 -6.64
CA GLY A 21 -9.01 25.89 -7.97
C GLY A 21 -8.74 24.39 -8.03
N ALA A 22 -8.77 23.67 -6.90
CA ALA A 22 -8.46 22.23 -6.86
C ALA A 22 -9.41 21.39 -7.74
N VAL A 23 -10.71 21.73 -7.75
CA VAL A 23 -11.70 21.10 -8.63
C VAL A 23 -11.27 21.18 -10.10
N GLN A 24 -10.93 22.38 -10.59
CA GLN A 24 -10.53 22.59 -11.98
C GLN A 24 -9.18 21.95 -12.30
N LEU A 25 -8.26 21.94 -11.34
CA LEU A 25 -6.95 21.30 -11.50
C LEU A 25 -7.07 19.77 -11.57
N LEU A 26 -7.95 19.16 -10.77
CA LEU A 26 -8.24 17.73 -10.86
C LEU A 26 -8.80 17.38 -12.24
N GLU A 27 -9.85 18.07 -12.69
CA GLU A 27 -10.43 17.85 -14.03
C GLU A 27 -9.38 17.99 -15.12
N LYS A 28 -8.55 19.04 -15.05
CA LYS A 28 -7.45 19.25 -16.00
C LYS A 28 -6.42 18.12 -15.97
N ALA A 29 -6.07 17.60 -14.80
CA ALA A 29 -5.13 16.48 -14.69
C ALA A 29 -5.69 15.22 -15.36
N LEU A 30 -6.99 14.94 -15.15
CA LEU A 30 -7.68 13.82 -15.80
C LEU A 30 -7.75 14.02 -17.33
N ASP A 31 -8.01 15.24 -17.80
CA ASP A 31 -8.04 15.57 -19.24
C ASP A 31 -6.66 15.47 -19.90
N LEU A 32 -5.57 15.57 -19.13
CA LEU A 32 -4.20 15.33 -19.58
C LEU A 32 -3.82 13.84 -19.62
N GLY A 33 -4.73 12.94 -19.22
CA GLY A 33 -4.55 11.49 -19.29
C GLY A 33 -4.14 10.84 -17.96
N VAL A 34 -4.34 11.49 -16.82
CA VAL A 34 -4.22 10.83 -15.51
C VAL A 34 -5.46 9.96 -15.26
N GLU A 35 -5.26 8.67 -14.95
CA GLU A 35 -6.33 7.66 -14.98
C GLU A 35 -6.83 7.21 -13.59
N VAL A 36 -6.28 7.79 -12.51
CA VAL A 36 -6.69 7.50 -11.13
C VAL A 36 -7.10 8.80 -10.44
N VAL A 37 -8.33 8.84 -9.92
CA VAL A 37 -8.88 9.96 -9.16
C VAL A 37 -8.41 9.85 -7.71
N GLY A 38 -7.70 10.88 -7.22
CA GLY A 38 -7.23 10.95 -5.85
C GLY A 38 -8.04 11.89 -4.97
N GLY A 39 -7.79 11.86 -3.66
CA GLY A 39 -8.41 12.76 -2.69
C GLY A 39 -7.88 12.57 -1.27
N ILE A 40 -8.20 13.52 -0.39
CA ILE A 40 -7.71 13.58 1.00
C ILE A 40 -8.83 14.07 1.94
N PRO A 41 -9.93 13.31 2.10
CA PRO A 41 -11.14 13.84 2.72
C PRO A 41 -10.97 14.28 4.18
N HIS A 42 -10.08 13.63 4.93
CA HIS A 42 -9.77 13.98 6.32
C HIS A 42 -9.03 15.33 6.46
N PHE A 43 -8.55 15.91 5.36
CA PHE A 43 -7.90 17.22 5.32
C PHE A 43 -8.81 18.34 4.81
N GLU A 44 -10.05 18.03 4.41
CA GLU A 44 -11.09 19.05 4.19
C GLU A 44 -11.39 19.79 5.50
N ARG A 45 -12.04 20.96 5.41
CA ARG A 45 -12.26 21.80 6.61
C ARG A 45 -13.27 21.19 7.58
N THR A 46 -14.21 20.39 7.08
CA THR A 46 -15.26 19.77 7.88
C THR A 46 -15.48 18.31 7.47
N MET A 47 -15.97 17.49 8.40
CA MET A 47 -16.37 16.10 8.10
C MET A 47 -17.41 16.03 6.97
N ALA A 48 -18.32 17.01 6.90
CA ALA A 48 -19.33 17.09 5.85
C ALA A 48 -18.71 17.36 4.47
N GLU A 49 -17.73 18.27 4.39
CA GLU A 49 -16.98 18.52 3.14
C GLU A 49 -16.11 17.33 2.75
N GLY A 50 -15.51 16.62 3.71
CA GLY A 50 -14.78 15.37 3.46
C GLY A 50 -15.68 14.28 2.88
N ALA A 51 -16.88 14.09 3.43
CA ALA A 51 -17.86 13.17 2.85
C ALA A 51 -18.35 13.62 1.46
N ALA A 52 -18.55 14.93 1.28
CA ALA A 52 -18.95 15.49 -0.01
C ALA A 52 -17.84 15.32 -1.06
N SER A 53 -16.56 15.48 -0.70
CA SER A 53 -15.45 15.31 -1.64
C SER A 53 -15.30 13.85 -2.05
N VAL A 54 -15.44 12.89 -1.12
CA VAL A 54 -15.49 11.46 -1.46
C VAL A 54 -16.57 11.17 -2.51
N ARG A 55 -17.79 11.67 -2.29
CA ARG A 55 -18.90 11.48 -3.24
C ARG A 55 -18.56 12.05 -4.62
N ALA A 56 -18.13 13.31 -4.68
CA ALA A 56 -17.82 13.97 -5.95
C ALA A 56 -16.70 13.26 -6.72
N LEU A 57 -15.63 12.86 -6.03
CA LEU A 57 -14.50 12.15 -6.62
C LEU A 57 -14.90 10.77 -7.14
N CYS A 58 -15.75 10.03 -6.42
CA CYS A 58 -16.28 8.75 -6.89
C CYS A 58 -17.22 8.95 -8.09
N GLU A 59 -18.06 9.98 -8.11
CA GLU A 59 -18.94 10.31 -9.24
C GLU A 59 -18.13 10.66 -10.50
N ILE A 60 -17.04 11.42 -10.36
CA ILE A 60 -16.11 11.71 -11.46
C ILE A 60 -15.49 10.42 -12.00
N ALA A 61 -15.00 9.55 -11.11
CA ALA A 61 -14.39 8.28 -11.51
C ALA A 61 -15.41 7.37 -12.23
N ALA A 62 -16.64 7.28 -11.72
CA ALA A 62 -17.70 6.49 -12.33
C ALA A 62 -18.08 7.03 -13.71
N ALA A 63 -18.25 8.34 -13.85
CA ALA A 63 -18.60 8.98 -15.13
C ALA A 63 -17.51 8.81 -16.19
N ARG A 64 -16.24 8.77 -15.78
CA ARG A 64 -15.09 8.64 -16.69
C ARG A 64 -14.60 7.19 -16.86
N GLY A 65 -15.15 6.23 -16.12
CA GLY A 65 -14.68 4.83 -16.12
C GLY A 65 -13.31 4.64 -15.46
N LEU A 66 -12.89 5.57 -14.60
CA LEU A 66 -11.56 5.59 -13.97
C LEU A 66 -11.52 4.82 -12.64
N ARG A 67 -10.30 4.70 -12.10
CA ARG A 67 -10.03 4.14 -10.76
C ARG A 67 -10.01 5.26 -9.71
N VAL A 68 -10.12 4.88 -8.44
CA VAL A 68 -10.05 5.80 -7.29
C VAL A 68 -8.96 5.32 -6.32
N ASP A 69 -8.13 6.23 -5.84
CA ASP A 69 -7.20 5.98 -4.73
C ASP A 69 -7.16 7.18 -3.80
N LEU A 70 -7.82 7.09 -2.64
CA LEU A 70 -7.89 8.18 -1.69
C LEU A 70 -6.87 7.99 -0.56
N HIS A 71 -6.19 9.08 -0.19
CA HIS A 71 -5.55 9.20 1.13
C HIS A 71 -6.66 9.26 2.19
N CYS A 72 -7.13 8.09 2.59
CA CYS A 72 -8.36 7.93 3.34
C CYS A 72 -8.03 7.80 4.82
N ASP A 73 -8.57 8.74 5.61
CA ASP A 73 -8.47 8.72 7.06
C ASP A 73 -7.04 8.57 7.62
N GLU A 74 -6.06 9.29 7.03
CA GLU A 74 -4.68 9.36 7.54
C GLU A 74 -4.57 10.31 8.75
N THR A 75 -5.10 9.87 9.89
CA THR A 75 -5.14 10.64 11.12
C THR A 75 -5.33 9.72 12.33
N ASP A 76 -4.96 10.19 13.52
CA ASP A 76 -5.18 9.47 14.77
C ASP A 76 -6.59 9.69 15.37
N ASP A 77 -7.46 10.44 14.67
CA ASP A 77 -8.84 10.73 15.10
C ASP A 77 -9.79 9.56 14.84
N PRO A 78 -10.36 8.90 15.88
CA PRO A 78 -11.32 7.79 15.71
C PRO A 78 -12.67 8.18 15.09
N LEU A 79 -12.93 9.48 14.92
CA LEU A 79 -14.13 10.01 14.26
C LEU A 79 -13.92 10.24 12.76
N SER A 80 -12.68 10.21 12.27
CA SER A 80 -12.36 10.26 10.84
C SER A 80 -12.70 8.93 10.18
N ARG A 81 -13.83 8.90 9.48
CA ARG A 81 -14.51 7.67 9.00
C ARG A 81 -14.93 7.76 7.54
N HIS A 82 -14.19 8.51 6.73
CA HIS A 82 -14.51 8.73 5.33
C HIS A 82 -14.50 7.43 4.52
N VAL A 83 -13.80 6.39 4.97
CA VAL A 83 -13.85 5.04 4.38
C VAL A 83 -15.27 4.44 4.38
N GLU A 84 -16.14 4.79 5.34
CA GLU A 84 -17.54 4.37 5.32
C GLU A 84 -18.28 5.00 4.14
N THR A 85 -18.02 6.28 3.87
CA THR A 85 -18.59 6.97 2.70
C THR A 85 -18.01 6.40 1.42
N LEU A 86 -16.70 6.14 1.38
CA LEU A 86 -16.02 5.58 0.22
C LEU A 86 -16.59 4.20 -0.15
N ALA A 87 -16.76 3.30 0.83
CA ALA A 87 -17.33 1.98 0.60
C ALA A 87 -18.79 2.08 0.09
N TYR A 88 -19.61 2.95 0.70
CA TYR A 88 -20.98 3.18 0.25
C TYR A 88 -21.06 3.72 -1.18
N GLU A 89 -20.28 4.75 -1.51
CA GLU A 89 -20.26 5.36 -2.84
C GLU A 89 -19.71 4.38 -3.88
N THR A 90 -18.77 3.52 -3.50
CA THR A 90 -18.26 2.43 -4.36
C THR A 90 -19.38 1.49 -4.79
N LEU A 91 -20.20 1.04 -3.85
CA LEU A 91 -21.35 0.18 -4.13
C LEU A 91 -22.41 0.90 -4.96
N ARG A 92 -22.77 2.13 -4.57
CA ARG A 92 -23.80 2.93 -5.23
C ARG A 92 -23.48 3.19 -6.71
N LEU A 93 -22.20 3.37 -7.03
CA LEU A 93 -21.73 3.79 -8.35
C LEU A 93 -21.18 2.64 -9.21
N GLY A 94 -21.15 1.40 -8.71
CA GLY A 94 -20.62 0.27 -9.49
C GLY A 94 -19.10 0.33 -9.67
N LEU A 95 -18.37 0.79 -8.64
CA LEU A 95 -16.91 0.96 -8.67
C LEU A 95 -16.15 -0.20 -8.02
N GLN A 96 -16.82 -1.30 -7.67
CA GLN A 96 -16.20 -2.49 -7.05
C GLN A 96 -14.95 -2.93 -7.82
N GLY A 97 -13.89 -3.28 -7.09
CA GLY A 97 -12.60 -3.67 -7.65
C GLY A 97 -11.76 -2.53 -8.27
N ARG A 98 -12.24 -1.28 -8.25
CA ARG A 98 -11.54 -0.09 -8.81
C ARG A 98 -11.24 1.00 -7.78
N VAL A 99 -11.58 0.79 -6.51
CA VAL A 99 -11.42 1.78 -5.44
C VAL A 99 -10.43 1.29 -4.39
N THR A 100 -9.47 2.15 -4.09
CA THR A 100 -8.45 1.94 -3.06
C THR A 100 -8.61 2.97 -1.94
N ALA A 101 -8.53 2.48 -0.71
CA ALA A 101 -8.41 3.29 0.50
C ALA A 101 -6.98 3.17 1.04
N SER A 102 -6.16 4.19 0.79
CA SER A 102 -4.78 4.26 1.26
C SER A 102 -4.73 4.83 2.69
N HIS A 103 -3.72 4.41 3.46
CA HIS A 103 -3.46 4.70 4.88
C HIS A 103 -4.43 4.05 5.87
N LEU A 104 -5.67 4.55 5.97
CA LEU A 104 -6.68 4.12 6.95
C LEU A 104 -6.15 4.07 8.39
N THR A 105 -5.27 4.99 8.77
CA THR A 105 -4.61 4.96 10.08
C THR A 105 -5.58 5.24 11.22
N SER A 106 -6.65 6.00 10.98
CA SER A 106 -7.70 6.24 11.98
C SER A 106 -8.39 4.96 12.45
N MET A 107 -8.43 3.93 11.61
CA MET A 107 -9.03 2.63 11.94
C MET A 107 -8.32 1.94 13.10
N HIS A 108 -7.02 2.24 13.32
CA HIS A 108 -6.29 1.81 14.52
C HIS A 108 -6.95 2.31 15.81
N SER A 109 -7.60 3.47 15.75
CA SER A 109 -8.13 4.20 16.90
C SER A 109 -9.64 4.12 17.03
N MET A 110 -10.35 3.70 15.98
CA MET A 110 -11.80 3.53 15.99
C MET A 110 -12.25 2.53 17.06
N ASP A 111 -13.47 2.77 17.56
CA ASP A 111 -14.18 1.80 18.41
C ASP A 111 -14.37 0.46 17.69
N ASN A 112 -14.22 -0.63 18.44
CA ASN A 112 -14.27 -1.99 17.89
C ASN A 112 -15.65 -2.36 17.35
N ALA A 113 -16.74 -1.90 17.97
CA ALA A 113 -18.09 -2.18 17.48
C ALA A 113 -18.40 -1.41 16.18
N TYR A 114 -17.79 -0.23 16.01
CA TYR A 114 -17.85 0.47 14.72
C TYR A 114 -17.07 -0.28 13.64
N VAL A 115 -15.85 -0.74 13.93
CA VAL A 115 -15.03 -1.47 12.95
C VAL A 115 -15.67 -2.81 12.56
N SER A 116 -16.30 -3.52 13.49
CA SER A 116 -16.93 -4.81 13.19
C SER A 116 -18.07 -4.71 12.18
N LYS A 117 -18.77 -3.57 12.10
CA LYS A 117 -19.75 -3.29 11.02
C LYS A 117 -19.08 -2.75 9.74
N LEU A 118 -17.95 -2.06 9.87
CA LEU A 118 -17.31 -1.37 8.76
C LEU A 118 -16.55 -2.33 7.83
N ILE A 119 -15.81 -3.28 8.38
CA ILE A 119 -15.01 -4.23 7.59
C ILE A 119 -15.89 -5.03 6.60
N PRO A 120 -17.05 -5.58 7.01
CA PRO A 120 -17.97 -6.24 6.07
C PRO A 120 -18.42 -5.32 4.92
N LEU A 121 -18.74 -4.05 5.22
CA LEU A 121 -19.12 -3.07 4.19
C LEU A 121 -17.97 -2.81 3.20
N MET A 122 -16.74 -2.70 3.68
CA MET A 122 -15.56 -2.56 2.82
C MET A 122 -15.36 -3.79 1.94
N ALA A 123 -15.58 -4.99 2.48
CA ALA A 123 -15.46 -6.24 1.73
C ALA A 123 -16.56 -6.36 0.66
N GLU A 124 -17.80 -5.98 0.97
CA GLU A 124 -18.90 -5.93 -0.01
C GLU A 124 -18.59 -4.95 -1.16
N ALA A 125 -17.95 -3.81 -0.84
CA ALA A 125 -17.50 -2.82 -1.80
C ALA A 125 -16.26 -3.26 -2.61
N GLU A 126 -15.66 -4.41 -2.30
CA GLU A 126 -14.42 -4.90 -2.91
C GLU A 126 -13.29 -3.85 -2.90
N LEU A 127 -13.13 -3.14 -1.77
CA LEU A 127 -12.09 -2.13 -1.66
C LEU A 127 -10.68 -2.76 -1.64
N GLY A 128 -9.75 -2.12 -2.36
CA GLY A 128 -8.33 -2.26 -2.11
C GLY A 128 -7.92 -1.46 -0.88
N VAL A 129 -6.97 -1.96 -0.10
CA VAL A 129 -6.38 -1.23 1.04
C VAL A 129 -4.87 -1.15 0.86
N VAL A 130 -4.30 0.03 1.07
CA VAL A 130 -2.85 0.22 1.11
C VAL A 130 -2.46 0.74 2.50
N ALA A 131 -1.66 -0.03 3.22
CA ALA A 131 -1.04 0.42 4.47
C ALA A 131 0.42 0.81 4.20
N ASN A 132 0.97 1.80 4.91
CA ASN A 132 2.32 2.31 4.66
C ASN A 132 3.19 2.17 5.92
N PRO A 133 3.66 0.95 6.28
CA PRO A 133 4.21 0.69 7.60
C PRO A 133 5.37 1.59 8.03
N LEU A 134 6.28 1.91 7.11
CA LEU A 134 7.45 2.75 7.40
C LEU A 134 7.04 4.17 7.78
N VAL A 135 6.12 4.76 7.02
CA VAL A 135 5.69 6.15 7.21
C VAL A 135 4.64 6.26 8.32
N ASN A 136 3.67 5.36 8.38
CA ASN A 136 2.63 5.40 9.41
C ASN A 136 3.22 5.29 10.82
N LEU A 137 4.22 4.42 11.06
CA LEU A 137 4.87 4.33 12.38
C LEU A 137 5.66 5.60 12.76
N VAL A 138 6.04 6.43 11.78
CA VAL A 138 6.76 7.68 12.01
C VAL A 138 5.80 8.85 12.23
N LEU A 139 4.70 8.91 11.48
CA LEU A 139 3.77 10.05 11.49
C LEU A 139 2.63 9.91 12.51
N GLN A 140 2.19 8.70 12.79
CA GLN A 140 1.10 8.46 13.74
C GLN A 140 1.58 8.41 15.19
N GLY A 141 0.64 8.58 16.13
CA GLY A 141 0.92 8.65 17.56
C GLY A 141 1.73 9.87 17.97
N ARG A 142 1.88 10.87 17.10
CA ARG A 142 2.65 12.10 17.38
C ARG A 142 1.98 13.00 18.42
N GLN A 143 0.67 12.90 18.55
CA GLN A 143 -0.11 13.63 19.55
C GLN A 143 -0.24 12.85 20.88
N ASP A 144 0.14 11.56 20.92
CA ASP A 144 0.14 10.77 22.14
C ASP A 144 1.35 11.11 23.02
N THR A 145 1.16 11.09 24.34
CA THR A 145 2.26 11.00 25.31
C THR A 145 2.67 9.54 25.50
N TYR A 146 2.21 8.90 26.58
CA TYR A 146 2.35 7.47 26.83
C TYR A 146 1.06 6.90 27.46
N PRO A 147 0.59 5.71 27.02
CA PRO A 147 1.15 4.88 25.94
C PRO A 147 1.02 5.55 24.56
N LYS A 148 1.95 5.23 23.64
CA LYS A 148 1.96 5.72 22.26
C LYS A 148 1.42 4.65 21.31
N ARG A 149 0.40 4.98 20.52
CA ARG A 149 -0.18 4.05 19.54
C ARG A 149 0.78 3.78 18.38
N ARG A 150 0.57 2.66 17.69
CA ARG A 150 1.29 2.34 16.44
C ARG A 150 0.74 3.12 15.26
N GLY A 151 -0.59 3.23 15.17
CA GLY A 151 -1.26 3.99 14.12
C GLY A 151 -1.25 3.34 12.73
N LEU A 152 -0.91 2.07 12.61
CA LEU A 152 -1.13 1.32 11.36
C LEU A 152 -2.59 0.87 11.28
N THR A 153 -3.21 0.85 10.09
CA THR A 153 -4.54 0.26 9.92
C THR A 153 -4.61 -1.21 10.38
N ARG A 154 -5.82 -1.77 10.47
CA ARG A 154 -6.11 -3.11 11.01
C ARG A 154 -5.81 -4.23 10.00
N VAL A 155 -4.56 -4.30 9.55
CA VAL A 155 -4.09 -5.21 8.49
C VAL A 155 -4.51 -6.67 8.72
N PRO A 156 -4.31 -7.29 9.91
CA PRO A 156 -4.69 -8.68 10.12
C PRO A 156 -6.20 -8.92 9.94
N GLU A 157 -7.03 -8.03 10.48
CA GLU A 157 -8.49 -8.13 10.42
C GLU A 157 -9.02 -7.91 9.00
N LEU A 158 -8.44 -6.95 8.27
CA LEU A 158 -8.80 -6.67 6.88
C LEU A 158 -8.44 -7.86 5.97
N MET A 159 -7.23 -8.42 6.12
CA MET A 159 -6.83 -9.63 5.40
C MET A 159 -7.72 -10.83 5.72
N ALA A 160 -8.05 -11.03 7.01
CA ALA A 160 -8.93 -12.11 7.45
C ALA A 160 -10.37 -11.98 6.90
N ALA A 161 -10.82 -10.75 6.62
CA ALA A 161 -12.11 -10.49 5.99
C ALA A 161 -12.10 -10.64 4.45
N GLY A 162 -10.96 -10.99 3.85
CA GLY A 162 -10.83 -11.21 2.41
C GLY A 162 -10.56 -9.95 1.58
N LEU A 163 -10.30 -8.81 2.22
CA LEU A 163 -9.89 -7.59 1.52
C LEU A 163 -8.49 -7.74 0.93
N THR A 164 -8.26 -7.15 -0.24
CA THR A 164 -6.91 -7.08 -0.81
C THR A 164 -6.12 -5.97 -0.13
N VAL A 165 -5.18 -6.35 0.74
CA VAL A 165 -4.32 -5.41 1.47
C VAL A 165 -2.90 -5.42 0.90
N ALA A 166 -2.40 -4.28 0.45
CA ALA A 166 -1.02 -4.08 0.03
C ALA A 166 -0.24 -3.21 1.02
N PHE A 167 1.09 -3.27 0.94
CA PHE A 167 1.97 -2.35 1.63
C PHE A 167 2.69 -1.42 0.66
N GLY A 168 2.64 -0.11 0.96
CA GLY A 168 3.35 0.92 0.23
C GLY A 168 4.61 1.41 0.96
N GLN A 169 5.61 1.82 0.18
CA GLN A 169 6.75 2.60 0.68
C GLN A 169 6.34 4.02 1.08
N ASP A 170 5.35 4.57 0.36
CA ASP A 170 4.83 5.94 0.50
C ASP A 170 5.87 7.00 0.10
N CYS A 171 6.81 7.27 1.00
CA CYS A 171 7.80 8.33 0.86
C CYS A 171 9.23 7.78 0.75
N VAL A 172 10.07 8.45 -0.03
CA VAL A 172 11.51 8.18 -0.15
C VAL A 172 12.27 9.51 -0.16
N MET A 173 13.01 9.78 0.92
CA MET A 173 13.83 10.98 1.10
C MET A 173 13.07 12.29 0.81
N ASP A 174 11.91 12.44 1.44
CA ASP A 174 11.02 13.58 1.24
C ASP A 174 10.65 14.27 2.59
N PRO A 175 9.81 15.31 2.59
CA PRO A 175 9.43 16.02 3.81
C PRO A 175 8.77 15.18 4.91
N TRP A 176 8.15 14.04 4.57
CA TRP A 176 7.46 13.18 5.52
C TRP A 176 8.33 12.02 6.00
N TYR A 177 9.24 11.53 5.14
CA TYR A 177 10.13 10.41 5.48
C TYR A 177 11.55 10.62 4.93
N PRO A 178 12.55 10.88 5.80
CA PRO A 178 13.92 11.17 5.37
C PRO A 178 14.73 9.93 4.95
N LEU A 179 14.20 8.72 5.14
CA LEU A 179 14.87 7.45 4.80
C LEU A 179 14.27 6.89 3.48
N GLY A 180 14.37 5.58 3.30
CA GLY A 180 13.77 4.85 2.18
C GLY A 180 14.77 4.56 1.07
N SER A 181 14.73 3.32 0.58
CA SER A 181 15.60 2.81 -0.48
C SER A 181 14.83 2.29 -1.70
N GLY A 182 13.49 2.38 -1.66
CA GLY A 182 12.61 1.71 -2.62
C GLY A 182 12.58 0.18 -2.48
N ASN A 183 13.13 -0.38 -1.39
CA ASN A 183 13.13 -1.82 -1.15
C ASN A 183 11.83 -2.29 -0.51
N MET A 184 10.97 -2.95 -1.30
CA MET A 184 9.69 -3.44 -0.80
C MET A 184 9.81 -4.56 0.26
N LEU A 185 10.95 -5.25 0.36
CA LEU A 185 11.19 -6.20 1.46
C LEU A 185 11.40 -5.47 2.80
N GLU A 186 11.91 -4.24 2.79
CA GLU A 186 11.97 -3.37 3.97
C GLU A 186 10.58 -2.95 4.45
N VAL A 187 9.71 -2.60 3.49
CA VAL A 187 8.30 -2.30 3.76
C VAL A 187 7.60 -3.52 4.37
N ALA A 188 7.73 -4.70 3.76
CA ALA A 188 7.15 -5.94 4.27
C ALA A 188 7.70 -6.33 5.65
N HIS A 189 9.01 -6.19 5.85
CA HIS A 189 9.66 -6.41 7.14
C HIS A 189 9.04 -5.52 8.23
N MET A 190 8.89 -4.22 7.97
CA MET A 190 8.24 -3.31 8.91
C MET A 190 6.76 -3.66 9.14
N GLY A 191 6.05 -4.04 8.08
CA GLY A 191 4.65 -4.48 8.15
C GLY A 191 4.45 -5.66 9.10
N ILE A 192 5.31 -6.69 9.03
CA ILE A 192 5.26 -7.84 9.95
C ILE A 192 5.35 -7.41 11.42
N HIS A 193 6.27 -6.48 11.72
CA HIS A 193 6.47 -6.01 13.09
C HIS A 193 5.32 -5.13 13.58
N ALA A 194 4.88 -4.19 12.74
CA ALA A 194 3.83 -3.23 13.07
C ALA A 194 2.49 -3.94 13.30
N ALA A 195 2.15 -4.90 12.44
CA ALA A 195 0.90 -5.65 12.46
C ALA A 195 0.96 -6.95 13.29
N GLN A 196 2.13 -7.31 13.84
CA GLN A 196 2.36 -8.54 14.62
C GLN A 196 2.04 -9.84 13.85
N LEU A 197 2.46 -9.90 12.59
CA LEU A 197 2.18 -10.98 11.63
C LEU A 197 3.37 -11.95 11.51
N THR A 198 3.80 -12.54 12.62
CA THR A 198 5.05 -13.35 12.71
C THR A 198 4.86 -14.86 12.51
N GLY A 199 3.63 -15.34 12.32
CA GLY A 199 3.39 -16.72 11.87
C GLY A 199 3.89 -16.95 10.45
N TYR A 200 4.31 -18.17 10.10
CA TYR A 200 4.84 -18.49 8.77
C TYR A 200 3.91 -18.08 7.62
N GLU A 201 2.63 -18.41 7.71
CA GLU A 201 1.65 -18.03 6.67
C GLU A 201 1.39 -16.52 6.67
N GLN A 202 1.38 -15.88 7.84
CA GLN A 202 1.21 -14.43 7.96
C GLN A 202 2.37 -13.67 7.31
N MET A 203 3.61 -14.13 7.50
CA MET A 203 4.78 -13.56 6.82
C MET A 203 4.71 -13.77 5.30
N ARG A 204 4.18 -14.92 4.83
CA ARG A 204 3.90 -15.14 3.41
C ARG A 204 2.85 -14.16 2.88
N GLN A 205 1.78 -13.90 3.62
CA GLN A 205 0.78 -12.87 3.28
C GLN A 205 1.41 -11.47 3.20
N CYS A 206 2.35 -11.13 4.08
CA CYS A 206 3.10 -9.87 4.00
C CYS A 206 3.99 -9.78 2.74
N PHE A 207 4.55 -10.90 2.26
CA PHE A 207 5.25 -10.94 0.97
C PHE A 207 4.29 -10.68 -0.19
N LEU A 208 3.10 -11.28 -0.15
CA LEU A 208 2.04 -11.04 -1.14
C LEU A 208 1.55 -9.58 -1.11
N ALA A 209 1.54 -8.95 0.07
CA ALA A 209 1.20 -7.54 0.25
C ALA A 209 2.15 -6.58 -0.48
N VAL A 210 3.34 -7.03 -0.90
CA VAL A 210 4.29 -6.24 -1.70
C VAL A 210 4.55 -6.81 -3.10
N THR A 211 3.76 -7.79 -3.54
CA THR A 211 3.88 -8.42 -4.86
C THR A 211 2.52 -8.54 -5.55
N GLU A 212 1.77 -9.61 -5.28
CA GLU A 212 0.49 -9.88 -5.96
C GLU A 212 -0.64 -8.93 -5.56
N ASN A 213 -0.75 -8.57 -4.28
CA ASN A 213 -1.82 -7.71 -3.80
C ASN A 213 -1.78 -6.31 -4.45
N PRO A 214 -0.63 -5.60 -4.50
CA PRO A 214 -0.57 -4.34 -5.23
C PRO A 214 -0.86 -4.54 -6.73
N ALA A 215 -0.42 -5.63 -7.37
CA ALA A 215 -0.77 -5.87 -8.77
C ALA A 215 -2.29 -5.96 -9.00
N ARG A 216 -3.03 -6.64 -8.10
CA ARG A 216 -4.50 -6.66 -8.11
C ARG A 216 -5.08 -5.28 -7.87
N ILE A 217 -4.58 -4.55 -6.86
CA ILE A 217 -5.02 -3.19 -6.54
C ILE A 217 -4.82 -2.25 -7.73
N LEU A 218 -3.69 -2.31 -8.44
CA LEU A 218 -3.43 -1.50 -9.63
C LEU A 218 -4.21 -1.97 -10.88
N GLY A 219 -4.81 -3.16 -10.85
CA GLY A 219 -5.51 -3.74 -11.99
C GLY A 219 -4.57 -4.17 -13.12
N LEU A 220 -3.38 -4.65 -12.77
CA LEU A 220 -2.40 -5.10 -13.75
C LEU A 220 -2.83 -6.43 -14.38
N GLU A 221 -2.91 -6.46 -15.70
CA GLU A 221 -3.11 -7.68 -16.47
C GLU A 221 -1.79 -8.40 -16.73
N GLY A 222 -1.84 -9.74 -16.89
CA GLY A 222 -0.67 -10.54 -17.21
C GLY A 222 0.43 -10.55 -16.13
N TYR A 223 0.11 -10.17 -14.89
CA TYR A 223 1.00 -10.28 -13.73
C TYR A 223 0.96 -11.69 -13.14
N GLY A 224 2.11 -12.27 -12.82
CA GLY A 224 2.23 -13.58 -12.21
C GLY A 224 3.31 -14.44 -12.86
N LEU A 225 3.52 -15.64 -12.32
CA LEU A 225 4.51 -16.61 -12.80
C LEU A 225 3.87 -17.81 -13.53
N GLU A 226 2.61 -17.66 -13.94
CA GLU A 226 1.87 -18.71 -14.64
C GLU A 226 2.04 -18.61 -16.17
N PRO A 227 1.97 -19.73 -16.92
CA PRO A 227 1.98 -19.69 -18.38
C PRO A 227 0.87 -18.77 -18.92
N GLY A 228 1.25 -17.81 -19.77
CA GLY A 228 0.36 -16.80 -20.33
C GLY A 228 0.55 -15.40 -19.72
N CYS A 229 1.13 -15.30 -18.52
CA CYS A 229 1.59 -14.03 -17.96
C CYS A 229 2.78 -13.47 -18.75
N TYR A 230 3.05 -12.19 -18.55
CA TYR A 230 4.28 -11.57 -19.05
C TYR A 230 5.50 -12.22 -18.39
N ALA A 231 6.60 -12.36 -19.15
CA ALA A 231 7.88 -12.86 -18.64
C ALA A 231 8.61 -11.78 -17.80
N ASP A 232 7.95 -11.31 -16.76
CA ASP A 232 8.40 -10.33 -15.79
C ASP A 232 8.64 -11.04 -14.46
N LEU A 233 9.87 -11.04 -13.96
CA LEU A 233 10.18 -11.71 -12.71
C LEU A 233 11.43 -11.14 -12.05
N VAL A 234 11.53 -11.36 -10.75
CA VAL A 234 12.68 -11.05 -9.92
C VAL A 234 13.21 -12.33 -9.30
N VAL A 235 14.53 -12.50 -9.31
CA VAL A 235 15.22 -13.60 -8.63
C VAL A 235 15.94 -13.03 -7.40
N LEU A 236 15.54 -13.47 -6.23
CA LEU A 236 16.11 -13.07 -4.95
C LEU A 236 17.11 -14.13 -4.45
N GLN A 237 18.17 -13.72 -3.76
CA GLN A 237 19.09 -14.64 -3.05
C GLN A 237 18.45 -15.14 -1.73
N ALA A 238 17.35 -15.88 -1.84
CA ALA A 238 16.65 -16.50 -0.71
C ALA A 238 15.93 -17.78 -1.18
N ALA A 239 15.74 -18.74 -0.27
CA ALA A 239 15.05 -19.99 -0.57
C ALA A 239 13.52 -19.84 -0.66
N ASP A 240 12.94 -18.91 0.11
CA ASP A 240 11.49 -18.68 0.18
C ASP A 240 11.14 -17.23 0.55
N ALA A 241 9.84 -16.91 0.55
CA ALA A 241 9.33 -15.59 0.88
C ALA A 241 9.64 -15.14 2.32
N VAL A 242 9.65 -16.06 3.29
CA VAL A 242 9.94 -15.75 4.69
C VAL A 242 11.42 -15.42 4.86
N GLU A 243 12.29 -16.19 4.22
CA GLU A 243 13.71 -15.91 4.17
C GLU A 243 14.01 -14.61 3.42
N ALA A 244 13.32 -14.33 2.32
CA ALA A 244 13.45 -13.08 1.59
C ALA A 244 13.16 -11.87 2.50
N ILE A 245 12.10 -11.91 3.30
CA ILE A 245 11.79 -10.81 4.23
C ILE A 245 12.81 -10.75 5.37
N ARG A 246 13.23 -11.90 5.91
CA ARG A 246 14.21 -11.98 7.01
C ARG A 246 15.58 -11.42 6.63
N LEU A 247 16.09 -11.81 5.45
CA LEU A 247 17.44 -11.48 5.01
C LEU A 247 17.51 -10.15 4.26
N GLN A 248 16.41 -9.72 3.64
CA GLN A 248 16.40 -8.60 2.71
C GLN A 248 17.54 -8.74 1.67
N PRO A 249 17.60 -9.88 0.98
CA PRO A 249 18.78 -10.29 0.22
C PRO A 249 19.00 -9.46 -1.04
N ALA A 250 20.11 -9.72 -1.73
CA ALA A 250 20.32 -9.17 -3.06
C ALA A 250 19.23 -9.61 -4.04
N CYS A 251 18.77 -8.65 -4.84
CA CYS A 251 18.01 -8.88 -6.05
C CYS A 251 18.99 -9.29 -7.17
N LEU A 252 19.16 -10.60 -7.35
CA LEU A 252 20.17 -11.16 -8.25
C LEU A 252 19.88 -10.82 -9.70
N TYR A 253 18.62 -10.94 -10.14
CA TYR A 253 18.21 -10.71 -11.52
C TYR A 253 16.83 -10.09 -11.58
N VAL A 254 16.65 -9.12 -12.48
CA VAL A 254 15.35 -8.54 -12.83
C VAL A 254 15.10 -8.73 -14.32
N PHE A 255 14.03 -9.44 -14.64
CA PHE A 255 13.58 -9.63 -16.01
C PHE A 255 12.30 -8.83 -16.25
N ARG A 256 12.23 -8.18 -17.41
CA ARG A 256 11.04 -7.49 -17.90
C ARG A 256 10.80 -7.91 -19.35
N ARG A 257 9.62 -8.46 -19.62
CA ARG A 257 9.21 -8.99 -20.94
C ARG A 257 10.26 -9.95 -21.53
N GLY A 258 10.80 -10.83 -20.69
CA GLY A 258 11.78 -11.85 -21.04
C GLY A 258 13.21 -11.32 -21.23
N ARG A 259 13.48 -10.05 -20.94
CA ARG A 259 14.81 -9.44 -21.05
C ARG A 259 15.37 -9.14 -19.67
N LEU A 260 16.63 -9.51 -19.44
CA LEU A 260 17.37 -9.10 -18.25
C LEU A 260 17.61 -7.58 -18.30
N ILE A 261 17.11 -6.85 -17.32
CA ILE A 261 17.24 -5.39 -17.25
C ILE A 261 18.09 -4.90 -16.07
N ALA A 262 18.29 -5.74 -15.05
CA ALA A 262 19.19 -5.44 -13.93
C ALA A 262 19.76 -6.74 -13.33
N GLN A 263 20.97 -6.66 -12.78
CA GLN A 263 21.67 -7.77 -12.12
C GLN A 263 22.51 -7.24 -10.94
N THR A 264 22.52 -7.98 -9.83
CA THR A 264 23.35 -7.70 -8.65
C THR A 264 24.13 -8.96 -8.26
N PRO A 265 25.41 -8.87 -7.86
CA PRO A 265 26.12 -10.03 -7.33
C PRO A 265 25.51 -10.54 -6.01
N PRO A 266 25.64 -11.83 -5.68
CA PRO A 266 25.28 -12.35 -4.37
C PRO A 266 26.02 -11.61 -3.24
N VAL A 267 25.33 -11.42 -2.12
CA VAL A 267 25.90 -10.86 -0.89
C VAL A 267 26.40 -12.02 -0.03
N VAL A 268 27.72 -12.02 0.23
CA VAL A 268 28.40 -13.05 1.02
C VAL A 268 29.39 -12.37 1.96
N ALA A 269 29.26 -12.61 3.27
CA ALA A 269 30.22 -12.13 4.24
C ALA A 269 31.47 -13.02 4.24
N GLN A 270 32.66 -12.39 4.19
CA GLN A 270 33.93 -13.08 4.33
C GLN A 270 34.32 -13.17 5.80
N LEU A 271 34.74 -14.37 6.23
CA LEU A 271 35.16 -14.63 7.61
C LEU A 271 36.66 -14.90 7.63
N HIS A 272 37.39 -14.09 8.39
CA HIS A 272 38.82 -14.27 8.64
C HIS A 272 39.06 -14.85 10.04
N LEU A 273 38.37 -15.96 10.35
CA LEU A 273 38.35 -16.58 11.68
C LEU A 273 38.83 -18.04 11.61
N PRO A 274 39.90 -18.42 12.31
CA PRO A 274 40.36 -19.81 12.36
C PRO A 274 39.27 -20.78 12.83
N GLY A 275 39.11 -21.91 12.14
CA GLY A 275 38.13 -22.96 12.49
C GLY A 275 36.67 -22.65 12.12
N ARG A 276 36.40 -21.58 11.36
CA ARG A 276 35.08 -21.25 10.79
C ARG A 276 35.09 -21.38 9.26
N PRO A 277 33.92 -21.52 8.61
CA PRO A 277 33.82 -21.39 7.16
C PRO A 277 34.40 -20.06 6.70
N ALA A 278 35.01 -20.03 5.51
CA ALA A 278 35.56 -18.78 4.96
C ALA A 278 34.47 -17.75 4.59
N GLN A 279 33.22 -18.21 4.40
CA GLN A 279 32.11 -17.41 3.89
C GLN A 279 30.79 -17.80 4.57
N VAL A 280 29.88 -16.83 4.69
CA VAL A 280 28.50 -17.04 5.15
C VAL A 280 27.55 -16.07 4.42
N ASP A 281 26.40 -16.56 3.98
CA ASP A 281 25.34 -15.77 3.33
C ASP A 281 24.02 -15.75 4.12
N PHE A 282 24.01 -16.41 5.29
CA PHE A 282 22.88 -16.53 6.22
C PHE A 282 21.63 -17.19 5.64
N THR A 283 21.68 -17.79 4.46
CA THR A 283 20.59 -18.60 3.90
C THR A 283 20.43 -19.90 4.70
N ARG A 284 19.20 -20.39 4.83
CA ARG A 284 18.94 -21.71 5.41
C ARG A 284 19.46 -22.77 4.44
N GLN A 285 20.32 -23.65 4.93
CA GLN A 285 20.68 -24.86 4.20
C GLN A 285 19.46 -25.79 4.21
N LEU A 286 18.94 -26.08 3.01
CA LEU A 286 17.87 -27.05 2.80
C LEU A 286 18.37 -28.49 3.01
#